data_AF-A0A4P6P4C4-F1
#
_entry.id   AF-A0A4P6P4C4-F1
#
_cell.length_a   1.000
_cell.length_b   1.000
_cell.length_c   1.000
_cell.angle_alpha   90.00
_cell.angle_beta   90.00
_cell.angle_gamma   90.00
#
_symmetry.space_group_name_H-M   'P 1'
#
loop_
_entity.id
_entity.type
_entity.pdbx_description
1 polymer ?
#
loop_
_entity_poly.entity_id
_entity_poly.type
_entity_poly.pdbx_seq_one_letter_code
_entity_poly.pdbx_strand_id
1 'polypeptide(L)'
;MLYLIFTIVLCFLGVFTFIPKFNSIIERHSVGINFFLTLIATLVGVLLAISITNYEAKQKEKQDVIKLLKSSISSVETCYEYSEELIEYFNKLPKEDKLRVEFYVKNPPPYPDYLDTFLMQNIVSKNLSETTLSELNEYLINLKRSRAFNAPLYLKVLKQTLKLLELEVAYQKGHINEAQLDIELSALNSILTTTGT
;
A
#
# COMPACT_ATOMS: atom_id res chain seq x y z
N MET A 1 -0.81 -2.24 -20.95
CA MET A 1 -0.70 -3.48 -21.77
C MET A 1 -1.27 -3.27 -23.16
N LEU A 2 -2.55 -2.88 -23.33
CA LEU A 2 -3.16 -2.65 -24.65
C LEU A 2 -2.37 -1.65 -25.52
N TYR A 3 -2.04 -0.46 -24.99
CA TYR A 3 -1.32 0.58 -25.73
C TYR A 3 0.07 0.10 -26.21
N LEU A 4 0.80 -0.62 -25.36
CA LEU A 4 2.14 -1.14 -25.67
C LEU A 4 2.07 -2.23 -26.76
N ILE A 5 1.07 -3.11 -26.72
CA ILE A 5 0.82 -4.10 -27.78
C ILE A 5 0.49 -3.40 -29.10
N PHE A 6 -0.38 -2.39 -29.06
CA PHE A 6 -0.75 -1.61 -30.25
C PHE A 6 0.45 -0.88 -30.86
N THR A 7 1.31 -0.30 -30.02
CA THR A 7 2.57 0.32 -30.44
C THR A 7 3.49 -0.70 -31.12
N ILE A 8 3.66 -1.90 -30.56
CA ILE A 8 4.48 -2.96 -31.16
C ILE A 8 3.95 -3.35 -32.54
N VAL A 9 2.63 -3.56 -32.68
CA VAL A 9 1.99 -3.89 -33.96
C VAL A 9 2.20 -2.79 -35.00
N LEU A 10 2.06 -1.52 -34.60
CA LEU A 10 2.29 -0.38 -35.49
C LEU A 10 3.77 -0.27 -35.92
N CYS A 11 4.72 -0.54 -35.03
CA CYS A 11 6.12 -0.61 -35.39
C CYS A 11 6.40 -1.75 -36.38
N PHE A 12 5.80 -2.94 -36.19
CA PHE A 12 5.92 -4.04 -37.14
C PHE A 12 5.35 -3.70 -38.52
N LEU A 13 4.20 -3.01 -38.57
CA LEU A 13 3.62 -2.52 -39.83
C LEU A 13 4.55 -1.53 -40.55
N GLY A 14 5.22 -0.65 -39.80
CA GLY A 14 6.25 0.24 -40.35
C GLY A 14 7.43 -0.53 -40.94
N VAL A 15 7.97 -1.51 -40.20
CA VAL A 15 9.11 -2.34 -40.67
C VAL A 15 8.77 -3.14 -41.93
N PHE A 16 7.52 -3.57 -42.09
CA PHE A 16 7.07 -4.30 -43.28
C PHE A 16 7.24 -3.50 -44.58
N THR A 17 7.21 -2.16 -44.51
CA THR A 17 7.46 -1.28 -45.66
C THR A 17 8.93 -1.21 -46.08
N PHE A 18 9.87 -1.74 -45.30
CA PHE A 18 11.30 -1.78 -45.63
C PHE A 18 11.75 -3.12 -46.26
N ILE A 19 10.81 -4.03 -46.54
CA ILE A 19 11.12 -5.33 -47.13
C ILE A 19 11.36 -5.17 -48.65
N PRO A 20 12.54 -5.58 -49.18
CA PRO A 20 12.96 -5.29 -50.55
C PRO A 20 12.06 -5.89 -51.64
N LYS A 21 11.30 -6.95 -51.31
CA LYS A 21 10.30 -7.56 -52.20
C LYS A 21 9.16 -6.60 -52.60
N PHE A 22 8.92 -5.53 -51.83
CA PHE A 22 7.83 -4.58 -52.07
C PHE A 22 8.29 -3.24 -52.67
N ASN A 23 9.59 -3.05 -52.93
CA ASN A 23 10.16 -1.78 -53.38
C ASN A 23 9.48 -1.20 -54.63
N SER A 24 9.11 -2.05 -55.60
CA SER A 24 8.45 -1.61 -56.84
C SER A 24 7.05 -1.00 -56.58
N ILE A 25 6.31 -1.52 -55.60
CA ILE A 25 5.01 -0.97 -55.19
C ILE A 25 5.22 0.30 -54.37
N ILE A 26 6.27 0.31 -53.54
CA ILE A 26 6.60 1.44 -52.67
C ILE A 26 6.97 2.69 -53.47
N GLU A 27 7.81 2.53 -54.49
CA GLU A 27 8.19 3.65 -55.37
C GLU A 27 6.99 4.19 -56.15
N ARG A 28 6.09 3.31 -56.61
CA ARG A 28 4.88 3.70 -57.36
C ARG A 28 3.87 4.49 -56.52
N HIS A 29 3.85 4.28 -55.20
CA HIS A 29 2.95 4.97 -54.26
C HIS A 29 3.70 5.74 -53.16
N SER A 30 4.90 6.23 -53.46
CA SER A 30 5.84 6.80 -52.48
C SER A 30 5.23 7.89 -51.59
N VAL A 31 4.43 8.79 -52.18
CA VAL A 31 3.73 9.86 -51.43
C VAL A 31 2.77 9.29 -50.38
N GLY A 32 1.96 8.29 -50.76
CA GLY A 32 0.98 7.67 -49.87
C GLY A 32 1.64 6.86 -48.74
N ILE A 33 2.75 6.19 -49.05
CA ILE A 33 3.50 5.40 -48.07
C ILE A 33 4.25 6.30 -47.10
N ASN A 34 4.85 7.40 -47.57
CA ASN A 34 5.47 8.39 -46.69
C ASN A 34 4.44 9.04 -45.75
N PHE A 35 3.25 9.36 -46.26
CA PHE A 35 2.15 9.84 -45.43
C PHE A 35 1.73 8.80 -44.37
N PHE A 36 1.56 7.54 -44.78
CA PHE A 36 1.20 6.45 -43.88
C PHE A 36 2.26 6.19 -42.80
N LEU A 37 3.54 6.20 -43.16
CA LEU A 37 4.64 6.06 -42.20
C LEU A 37 4.71 7.22 -41.22
N THR A 38 4.46 8.45 -41.68
CA THR A 38 4.38 9.63 -40.81
C THR A 38 3.20 9.52 -39.82
N LEU A 39 2.05 9.03 -40.30
CA LEU A 39 0.88 8.78 -39.45
C LEU A 39 1.19 7.71 -38.38
N ILE A 40 1.82 6.59 -38.77
CA ILE A 40 2.28 5.56 -37.83
C ILE A 40 3.23 6.15 -36.79
N ALA A 41 4.24 6.93 -37.22
CA ALA A 41 5.22 7.52 -36.32
C ALA A 41 4.56 8.45 -35.30
N THR A 42 3.61 9.28 -35.73
CA THR A 42 2.86 10.19 -34.86
C THR A 42 2.00 9.42 -33.86
N LEU A 43 1.30 8.37 -34.32
CA LEU A 43 0.45 7.54 -33.47
C LEU A 43 1.29 6.79 -32.43
N VAL A 44 2.42 6.21 -32.82
CA VAL A 44 3.38 5.57 -31.91
C VAL A 44 3.88 6.58 -30.86
N GLY A 45 4.24 7.79 -31.29
CA GLY A 45 4.69 8.85 -30.38
C GLY A 45 3.65 9.21 -29.32
N VAL A 46 2.39 9.43 -29.73
CA VAL A 46 1.29 9.74 -28.79
C VAL A 46 1.01 8.57 -27.85
N LEU A 47 0.95 7.34 -28.36
CA LEU A 47 0.68 6.15 -27.54
C LEU A 47 1.79 5.91 -26.51
N LEU A 48 3.06 6.09 -26.89
CA LEU A 48 4.18 6.01 -25.96
C LEU A 48 4.11 7.10 -24.89
N ALA A 49 3.84 8.35 -25.27
CA ALA A 49 3.68 9.45 -24.33
C ALA A 49 2.58 9.16 -23.30
N ILE A 50 1.40 8.71 -23.73
CA ILE A 50 0.31 8.32 -22.84
C ILE A 50 0.73 7.16 -21.93
N SER A 51 1.40 6.16 -22.47
CA SER A 51 1.85 5.00 -21.69
C SER A 51 2.86 5.38 -20.62
N ILE A 52 3.81 6.27 -20.94
CA ILE A 52 4.81 6.78 -20.00
C ILE A 52 4.13 7.60 -18.91
N THR A 53 3.27 8.56 -19.28
CA THR A 53 2.53 9.39 -18.32
C THR A 53 1.69 8.55 -17.37
N ASN A 54 0.98 7.54 -17.87
CA ASN A 54 0.19 6.64 -17.03
C ASN A 54 1.05 5.78 -16.10
N TYR A 55 2.21 5.33 -16.58
CA TYR A 55 3.16 4.58 -15.76
C TYR A 55 3.72 5.46 -14.63
N GLU A 56 4.15 6.68 -14.94
CA GLU A 56 4.65 7.64 -13.95
C GLU A 56 3.58 8.01 -12.92
N ALA A 57 2.33 8.25 -13.36
CA ALA A 57 1.22 8.52 -12.45
C ALA A 57 0.98 7.37 -11.47
N LYS A 58 0.98 6.11 -11.95
CA LYS A 58 0.82 4.93 -11.10
C LYS A 58 2.00 4.77 -10.13
N GLN A 59 3.23 5.03 -10.57
CA GLN A 59 4.40 4.97 -9.69
C GLN A 59 4.36 6.07 -8.62
N LYS A 60 3.91 7.27 -8.98
CA LYS A 60 3.74 8.37 -8.03
C LYS A 60 2.67 8.05 -6.99
N GLU A 61 1.51 7.56 -7.42
CA GLU A 61 0.42 7.16 -6.50
C GLU A 61 0.91 6.11 -5.50
N LYS A 62 1.65 5.12 -5.98
CA LYS A 62 2.30 4.09 -5.16
C LYS A 62 3.29 4.66 -4.14
N GLN A 63 4.11 5.63 -4.53
CA GLN A 63 5.03 6.33 -3.62
C GLN A 63 4.28 7.15 -2.56
N ASP A 64 3.20 7.81 -2.95
CA ASP A 64 2.36 8.60 -2.05
C ASP A 64 1.69 7.69 -1.01
N VAL A 65 1.18 6.52 -1.41
CA VAL A 65 0.65 5.48 -0.48
C VAL A 65 1.72 5.03 0.50
N ILE A 66 2.93 4.72 0.03
CA ILE A 66 4.05 4.31 0.91
C ILE A 66 4.38 5.41 1.92
N LYS A 67 4.32 6.69 1.52
CA LYS A 67 4.56 7.81 2.44
C LYS A 67 3.48 7.88 3.51
N LEU A 68 2.21 7.71 3.13
CA LEU A 68 1.08 7.67 4.06
C LEU A 68 1.19 6.48 5.03
N LEU A 69 1.52 5.28 4.53
CA LEU A 69 1.77 4.10 5.34
C LEU A 69 2.87 4.35 6.38
N LYS A 70 4.00 4.96 5.98
CA LYS A 70 5.08 5.31 6.90
C LYS A 70 4.67 6.31 7.98
N SER A 71 3.86 7.30 7.63
CA SER A 71 3.28 8.23 8.61
C SER A 71 2.37 7.50 9.60
N SER A 72 1.56 6.55 9.13
CA SER A 72 0.73 5.70 9.99
C SER A 72 1.57 4.81 10.90
N ILE A 73 2.63 4.17 10.37
CA ILE A 73 3.58 3.39 11.16
C ILE A 73 4.14 4.25 12.28
N SER A 74 4.69 5.42 11.97
CA SER A 74 5.27 6.32 12.98
C SER A 74 4.26 6.75 14.05
N SER A 75 3.00 7.01 13.66
CA SER A 75 1.93 7.33 14.62
C SER A 75 1.60 6.15 15.53
N VAL A 76 1.52 4.93 15.00
CA VAL A 76 1.24 3.71 15.77
C VAL A 76 2.43 3.35 16.66
N GLU A 77 3.66 3.54 16.17
CA GLU A 77 4.92 3.26 16.88
C GLU A 77 5.05 4.17 18.09
N THR A 78 4.81 5.47 17.91
CA THR A 78 4.79 6.43 19.03
C THR A 78 3.75 6.04 20.09
N CYS A 79 2.57 5.58 19.67
CA CYS A 79 1.54 5.11 20.61
C CYS A 79 1.96 3.81 21.31
N TYR A 80 2.65 2.91 20.60
CA TYR A 80 3.16 1.64 21.13
C TYR A 80 4.21 1.89 22.21
N GLU A 81 5.25 2.67 21.89
CA GLU A 81 6.35 2.98 22.81
C GLU A 81 5.81 3.63 24.10
N TYR A 82 4.95 4.64 23.97
CA TYR A 82 4.35 5.29 25.13
C TYR A 82 3.50 4.32 25.96
N SER A 83 2.70 3.47 25.30
CA SER A 83 1.86 2.50 26.00
C SER A 83 2.67 1.42 26.70
N GLU A 84 3.79 1.01 26.11
CA GLU A 84 4.73 0.05 26.70
C GLU A 84 5.34 0.60 27.98
N GLU A 85 5.87 1.83 27.95
CA GLU A 85 6.41 2.53 29.13
C GLU A 85 5.35 2.71 30.22
N LEU A 86 4.13 3.08 29.83
CA LEU A 86 3.00 3.26 30.73
C LEU A 86 2.65 1.95 31.48
N ILE A 87 2.62 0.82 30.76
CA ILE A 87 2.35 -0.50 31.32
C ILE A 87 3.51 -0.95 32.23
N GLU A 88 4.75 -0.71 31.81
CA GLU A 88 5.93 -1.05 32.62
C GLU A 88 5.93 -0.29 33.95
N TYR A 89 5.60 1.01 33.91
CA TYR A 89 5.45 1.83 35.11
C TYR A 89 4.32 1.31 36.01
N PHE A 90 3.15 1.01 35.42
CA PHE A 90 2.02 0.44 36.16
C PHE A 90 2.39 -0.88 36.85
N ASN A 91 3.20 -1.73 36.21
CA ASN A 91 3.64 -3.00 36.76
C ASN A 91 4.59 -2.83 37.97
N LYS A 92 5.39 -1.76 37.99
CA LYS A 92 6.31 -1.41 39.09
C LYS A 92 5.61 -0.82 40.32
N LEU A 93 4.36 -0.34 40.19
CA LEU A 93 3.61 0.18 41.33
C LEU A 93 3.32 -0.92 42.37
N PRO A 94 3.26 -0.59 43.68
CA PRO A 94 2.83 -1.54 44.72
C PRO A 94 1.41 -2.05 44.44
N LYS A 95 1.11 -3.30 44.83
CA LYS A 95 -0.22 -3.92 44.57
C LYS A 95 -1.33 -3.30 45.41
N GLU A 96 -1.00 -2.84 46.61
CA GLU A 96 -1.93 -2.24 47.56
C GLU A 96 -2.11 -0.72 47.38
N ASP A 97 -1.47 -0.13 46.37
CA ASP A 97 -1.49 1.32 46.16
C ASP A 97 -2.82 1.79 45.56
N LYS A 98 -3.48 2.76 46.21
CA LYS A 98 -4.68 3.43 45.68
C LYS A 98 -4.42 4.07 44.32
N LEU A 99 -3.18 4.45 44.02
CA LEU A 99 -2.77 4.99 42.72
C LEU A 99 -3.01 4.00 41.57
N ARG A 100 -2.98 2.68 41.81
CA ARG A 100 -3.27 1.68 40.75
C ARG A 100 -4.70 1.74 40.25
N VAL A 101 -5.67 2.01 41.13
CA VAL A 101 -7.10 2.00 40.78
C VAL A 101 -7.45 3.12 39.80
N GLU A 102 -6.82 4.28 39.93
CA GLU A 102 -7.06 5.45 39.08
C GLU A 102 -6.00 5.65 37.98
N PHE A 103 -4.99 4.77 37.90
CA PHE A 103 -3.81 4.99 37.07
C PHE A 103 -4.15 5.24 35.59
N TYR A 104 -4.91 4.34 34.97
CA TYR A 104 -5.32 4.44 33.57
C TYR A 104 -6.43 5.46 33.32
N VAL A 105 -7.13 5.90 34.37
CA VAL A 105 -8.10 7.01 34.27
C VAL A 105 -7.35 8.33 34.10
N LYS A 106 -6.26 8.50 34.86
CA LYS A 106 -5.41 9.70 34.78
C LYS A 106 -4.43 9.65 33.61
N ASN A 107 -4.03 8.46 33.20
CA ASN A 107 -3.03 8.22 32.16
C ASN A 107 -3.57 7.20 31.14
N PRO A 108 -4.60 7.54 30.35
CA PRO A 108 -5.09 6.63 29.32
C PRO A 108 -4.00 6.42 28.26
N PRO A 109 -3.83 5.20 27.72
CA PRO A 109 -2.96 4.99 26.56
C PRO A 109 -3.35 5.96 25.42
N PRO A 110 -2.40 6.52 24.67
CA PRO A 110 -2.69 7.33 23.51
C PRO A 110 -3.40 6.49 22.43
N TYR A 111 -4.03 7.13 21.45
CA TYR A 111 -4.64 6.45 20.32
C TYR A 111 -4.03 6.99 19.02
N PRO A 112 -3.71 6.14 18.02
CA PRO A 112 -3.13 6.60 16.76
C PRO A 112 -4.20 7.25 15.87
N ASP A 113 -4.61 8.48 16.18
CA ASP A 113 -5.67 9.22 15.46
C ASP A 113 -5.39 9.37 13.96
N TYR A 114 -4.11 9.40 13.56
CA TYR A 114 -3.74 9.44 12.15
C TYR A 114 -4.21 8.20 11.39
N LEU A 115 -4.34 7.04 12.05
CA LEU A 115 -4.75 5.80 11.41
C LEU A 115 -6.21 5.85 10.90
N ASP A 116 -7.10 6.54 11.63
CA ASP A 116 -8.46 6.82 11.16
C ASP A 116 -8.42 7.72 9.92
N THR A 117 -7.63 8.80 9.97
CA THR A 117 -7.47 9.74 8.85
C THR A 117 -6.85 9.06 7.63
N PHE A 118 -5.91 8.15 7.85
CA PHE A 118 -5.28 7.34 6.82
C PHE A 118 -6.33 6.51 6.07
N LEU A 119 -7.16 5.74 6.77
CA LEU A 119 -8.18 4.91 6.13
C LEU A 119 -9.26 5.68 5.37
N MET A 120 -9.55 6.93 5.76
CA MET A 120 -10.53 7.76 5.06
C MET A 120 -10.01 8.31 3.72
N GLN A 121 -8.71 8.22 3.43
CA GLN A 121 -8.14 8.76 2.20
C GLN A 121 -8.43 7.85 0.99
N ASN A 122 -8.94 8.43 -0.09
CA ASN A 122 -9.29 7.68 -1.31
C ASN A 122 -8.09 6.95 -1.94
N ILE A 123 -6.89 7.52 -1.84
CA ILE A 123 -5.67 6.89 -2.34
C ILE A 123 -5.33 5.61 -1.57
N VAL A 124 -5.71 5.54 -0.29
CA VAL A 124 -5.48 4.39 0.59
C VAL A 124 -6.44 3.27 0.21
N SER A 125 -7.75 3.54 0.15
CA SER A 125 -8.75 2.54 -0.21
C SER A 125 -8.60 1.95 -1.62
N LYS A 126 -8.01 2.71 -2.56
CA LYS A 126 -7.76 2.25 -3.93
C LYS A 126 -6.52 1.37 -4.11
N ASN A 127 -5.52 1.52 -3.24
CA ASN A 127 -4.19 0.94 -3.49
C ASN A 127 -3.78 -0.13 -2.49
N LEU A 128 -4.34 -0.12 -1.27
CA LEU A 128 -4.13 -1.21 -0.33
C LEU A 128 -4.73 -2.52 -0.84
N SER A 129 -4.12 -3.62 -0.43
CA SER A 129 -4.72 -4.93 -0.59
C SER A 129 -6.04 -5.03 0.20
N GLU A 130 -6.97 -5.82 -0.32
CA GLU A 130 -8.28 -6.04 0.30
C GLU A 130 -8.12 -6.67 1.70
N THR A 131 -7.22 -7.66 1.81
CA THR A 131 -6.87 -8.30 3.08
C THR A 131 -6.38 -7.27 4.10
N THR A 132 -5.39 -6.44 3.75
CA THR A 132 -4.89 -5.41 4.68
C THR A 132 -5.96 -4.42 5.10
N LEU A 133 -6.84 -3.97 4.18
CA LEU A 133 -7.94 -3.07 4.52
C LEU A 133 -8.92 -3.71 5.53
N SER A 134 -9.25 -4.99 5.34
CA SER A 134 -10.13 -5.73 6.25
C SER A 134 -9.50 -5.83 7.64
N GLU A 135 -8.26 -6.31 7.72
CA GLU A 135 -7.52 -6.48 8.97
C GLU A 135 -7.31 -5.15 9.71
N LEU A 136 -6.99 -4.08 8.98
CA LEU A 136 -6.77 -2.78 9.60
C LEU A 136 -8.04 -2.20 10.22
N ASN A 137 -9.20 -2.44 9.61
CA ASN A 137 -10.50 -2.08 10.19
C ASN A 137 -10.78 -2.87 11.47
N GLU A 138 -10.51 -4.17 11.48
CA GLU A 138 -10.64 -4.99 12.68
C GLU A 138 -9.73 -4.48 13.81
N TYR A 139 -8.46 -4.20 13.50
CA TYR A 139 -7.50 -3.70 14.48
C TYR A 139 -7.90 -2.33 15.01
N LEU A 140 -8.43 -1.43 14.18
CA LEU A 140 -8.96 -0.14 14.65
C LEU A 140 -10.10 -0.29 15.66
N ILE A 141 -11.05 -1.20 15.39
CA ILE A 141 -12.13 -1.50 16.32
C ILE A 141 -11.54 -2.03 17.64
N ASN A 142 -10.59 -2.96 17.56
CA ASN A 142 -9.94 -3.54 18.72
C ASN A 142 -9.13 -2.51 19.52
N LEU A 143 -8.42 -1.59 18.86
CA LEU A 143 -7.71 -0.47 19.50
C LEU A 143 -8.68 0.45 20.25
N LYS A 144 -9.79 0.85 19.60
CA LYS A 144 -10.81 1.72 20.22
C LYS A 144 -11.43 1.07 21.45
N ARG A 145 -11.69 -0.23 21.41
CA ARG A 145 -12.30 -0.98 22.53
C ARG A 145 -11.31 -1.30 23.64
N SER A 146 -10.12 -1.77 23.32
CA SER A 146 -9.13 -2.23 24.31
C SER A 146 -8.47 -1.09 25.09
N ARG A 147 -8.33 0.09 24.48
CA ARG A 147 -7.76 1.29 25.11
C ARG A 147 -8.35 1.60 26.49
N ALA A 148 -9.67 1.44 26.64
CA ALA A 148 -10.39 1.81 27.85
C ALA A 148 -10.39 0.74 28.95
N PHE A 149 -10.15 -0.53 28.61
CA PHE A 149 -10.44 -1.64 29.52
C PHE A 149 -9.31 -2.68 29.64
N ASN A 150 -8.35 -2.72 28.71
CA ASN A 150 -7.31 -3.74 28.70
C ASN A 150 -6.03 -3.22 28.01
N ALA A 151 -5.16 -2.59 28.79
CA ALA A 151 -3.89 -2.04 28.29
C ALA A 151 -2.94 -3.11 27.70
N PRO A 152 -2.77 -4.31 28.29
CA PRO A 152 -1.97 -5.37 27.66
C PRO A 152 -2.50 -5.81 26.28
N LEU A 153 -3.82 -5.94 26.13
CA LEU A 153 -4.44 -6.23 24.84
C LEU A 153 -4.24 -5.08 23.86
N TYR A 154 -4.40 -3.83 24.32
CA TYR A 154 -4.17 -2.63 23.51
C TYR A 154 -2.76 -2.61 22.92
N LEU A 155 -1.74 -2.89 23.74
CA LEU A 155 -0.34 -2.96 23.31
C LEU A 155 -0.11 -4.06 22.27
N LYS A 156 -0.74 -5.23 22.44
CA LYS A 156 -0.67 -6.33 21.49
C LYS A 156 -1.27 -5.95 20.13
N VAL A 157 -2.43 -5.31 20.13
CA VAL A 157 -3.10 -4.87 18.90
C VAL A 157 -2.29 -3.77 18.20
N LEU A 158 -1.66 -2.85 18.95
CA LEU A 158 -0.74 -1.85 18.38
C LEU A 158 0.45 -2.53 17.67
N LYS A 159 1.07 -3.53 18.31
CA LYS A 159 2.18 -4.29 17.72
C LYS A 159 1.78 -5.01 16.44
N GLN A 160 0.59 -5.58 16.40
CA GLN A 160 0.05 -6.23 15.20
C GLN A 160 -0.25 -5.21 14.11
N THR A 161 -0.81 -4.06 14.48
CA THR A 161 -1.07 -2.96 13.54
C THR A 161 0.22 -2.47 12.90
N LEU A 162 1.31 -2.33 13.68
CA LEU A 162 2.64 -2.01 13.13
C LEU A 162 3.09 -3.02 12.09
N LYS A 163 3.07 -4.29 12.46
CA LYS A 163 3.56 -5.36 11.58
C LYS A 163 2.71 -5.50 10.31
N LEU A 164 1.39 -5.34 10.41
CA LEU A 164 0.48 -5.28 9.26
C LEU A 164 0.86 -4.14 8.29
N LEU A 165 1.09 -2.93 8.81
CA LEU A 165 1.47 -1.78 7.99
C LEU A 165 2.86 -1.96 7.36
N GLU A 166 3.81 -2.57 8.06
CA GLU A 166 5.15 -2.89 7.54
C GLU A 166 5.09 -3.90 6.39
N LEU A 167 4.27 -4.94 6.52
CA LEU A 167 4.04 -5.93 5.47
C LEU A 167 3.42 -5.30 4.23
N GLU A 168 2.43 -4.43 4.43
CA GLU A 168 1.85 -3.69 3.32
C GLU A 168 2.90 -2.78 2.66
N VAL A 169 3.77 -2.11 3.40
CA VAL A 169 4.88 -1.34 2.82
C VAL A 169 5.81 -2.23 2.00
N ALA A 170 6.11 -3.45 2.46
CA ALA A 170 6.94 -4.41 1.72
C ALA A 170 6.24 -4.88 0.43
N TYR A 171 4.94 -5.15 0.49
CA TYR A 171 4.11 -5.51 -0.66
C TYR A 171 4.07 -4.37 -1.68
N GLN A 172 3.78 -3.15 -1.21
CA GLN A 172 3.81 -1.97 -2.05
C GLN A 172 5.20 -1.81 -2.66
N LYS A 173 6.31 -1.94 -1.94
CA LYS A 173 7.65 -1.87 -2.59
C LYS A 173 7.95 -2.99 -3.59
N GLY A 174 7.13 -4.05 -3.64
CA GLY A 174 7.36 -5.23 -4.48
C GLY A 174 8.41 -6.17 -3.90
N HIS A 175 8.69 -6.07 -2.60
CA HIS A 175 9.60 -6.99 -1.90
C HIS A 175 8.94 -8.34 -1.62
N ILE A 176 7.62 -8.34 -1.43
CA ILE A 176 6.79 -9.54 -1.30
C ILE A 176 5.67 -9.48 -2.33
N ASN A 177 5.15 -10.65 -2.71
CA ASN A 177 3.98 -10.78 -3.57
C ASN A 177 2.69 -10.93 -2.74
N GLU A 178 1.54 -10.92 -3.42
CA GLU A 178 0.22 -11.00 -2.79
C GLU A 178 0.03 -12.30 -1.99
N ALA A 179 0.44 -13.44 -2.53
CA ALA A 179 0.34 -14.72 -1.82
C ALA A 179 1.19 -14.77 -0.54
N GLN A 180 2.39 -14.16 -0.56
CA GLN A 180 3.23 -14.02 0.63
C GLN A 180 2.60 -13.10 1.66
N LEU A 181 2.02 -11.97 1.21
CA LEU A 181 1.29 -11.07 2.09
C LEU A 181 0.17 -11.82 2.82
N ASP A 182 -0.71 -12.53 2.11
CA ASP A 182 -1.82 -13.25 2.73
C ASP A 182 -1.37 -14.33 3.73
N ILE A 183 -0.27 -15.03 3.45
CA ILE A 183 0.31 -16.03 4.37
C ILE A 183 0.80 -15.34 5.65
N GLU A 184 1.54 -14.24 5.53
CA GLU A 184 2.09 -13.53 6.67
C GLU A 184 1.01 -12.84 7.52
N LEU A 185 -0.06 -12.33 6.89
CA LEU A 185 -1.23 -11.79 7.58
C LEU A 185 -2.02 -12.87 8.32
N SER A 186 -2.25 -14.01 7.68
CA SER A 186 -2.91 -15.16 8.32
C SER A 186 -2.14 -15.64 9.56
N ALA A 187 -0.81 -15.66 9.49
CA ALA A 187 0.05 -15.99 10.62
C ALA A 187 -0.08 -14.95 11.75
N LEU A 188 -0.20 -13.66 11.41
CA LEU A 188 -0.37 -12.59 12.39
C LEU A 188 -1.65 -12.74 13.23
N ASN A 189 -2.74 -13.18 12.60
CA ASN A 189 -4.04 -13.36 13.25
C ASN A 189 -4.11 -14.57 14.17
N SER A 190 -3.39 -15.65 13.85
CA SER A 190 -3.29 -16.83 14.73
C SER A 190 -2.77 -16.47 16.14
N ILE A 191 -2.00 -15.38 16.26
CA ILE A 191 -1.44 -14.93 17.53
C ILE A 191 -2.53 -14.36 18.46
N LEU A 192 -3.63 -13.80 17.95
CA LEU A 192 -4.75 -13.29 18.77
C LEU A 192 -5.61 -14.42 19.34
N THR A 193 -5.85 -15.47 18.55
CA THR A 193 -6.74 -16.57 18.92
C THR A 193 -6.11 -17.53 19.94
N THR A 194 -4.79 -17.72 19.91
CA THR A 194 -4.10 -18.64 20.85
C THR A 194 -3.85 -18.07 22.24
N THR A 195 -4.06 -16.77 22.49
CA THR A 195 -3.93 -16.16 23.82
C THR A 195 -5.28 -15.76 24.43
N GLY A 196 -6.38 -16.20 23.83
CA GLY A 196 -7.75 -15.95 24.28
C GLY A 196 -8.32 -17.03 25.22
N THR A 197 -7.49 -17.93 25.75
CA THR A 197 -7.86 -18.99 26.72
C THR A 197 -7.07 -18.85 28.01
#